data_AF-A0A438EJU9-F1
#
_entry.id   AF-A0A438EJU9-F1
#
_cell.length_a   1.000
_cell.length_b   1.000
_cell.length_c   1.000
_cell.angle_alpha   90.00
_cell.angle_beta   90.00
_cell.angle_gamma   90.00
#
_symmetry.space_group_name_H-M   'P 1'
#
loop_
_entity.id
_entity.type
_entity.pdbx_description
1 polymer ?
#
loop_
_entity_poly.entity_id
_entity_poly.type
_entity_poly.pdbx_seq_one_letter_code
_entity_poly.pdbx_strand_id
1 'polypeptide(L)'
;MASSSSGNSIPAPEAVQVLVSSLGDESHVVRAASMAALRDIAAINPLLVLECCCAVSRGGRRRFGNMSGLFQVMASAVRALEKRDVDPPFMAKLAKIATAEMISSKELSADWQRAAAGLLVSIGSHLPDLMMEEIFLHLPGPNSALPAMVQILADFASADG
;
A
#
# COMPACT_ATOMS: atom_id res chain seq x y z
N MET A 1 20.57 -29.65 27.03
CA MET A 1 20.20 -29.27 25.65
C MET A 1 19.17 -28.17 25.76
N ALA A 2 19.53 -26.94 25.42
CA ALA A 2 18.57 -25.85 25.36
C ALA A 2 17.75 -26.04 24.08
N SER A 3 16.46 -26.30 24.22
CA SER A 3 15.54 -26.30 23.09
C SER A 3 15.48 -24.88 22.54
N SER A 4 16.13 -24.65 21.41
CA SER A 4 15.90 -23.46 20.60
C SER A 4 14.46 -23.51 20.10
N SER A 5 13.56 -22.85 20.83
CA SER A 5 12.32 -22.40 20.23
C SER A 5 12.71 -21.29 19.25
N SER A 6 12.90 -21.64 17.98
CA SER A 6 12.69 -20.71 16.88
C SER A 6 11.21 -20.34 16.86
N GLY A 7 10.78 -19.59 17.89
CA GLY A 7 9.46 -19.04 17.97
C GLY A 7 9.35 -17.97 16.91
N ASN A 8 8.27 -18.00 16.14
CA ASN A 8 7.83 -16.89 15.29
C ASN A 8 7.56 -15.67 16.19
N SER A 9 8.62 -14.98 16.62
CA SER A 9 8.51 -13.76 17.39
C SER A 9 7.83 -12.72 16.52
N ILE A 10 6.70 -12.19 16.99
CA ILE A 10 6.01 -11.09 16.33
C ILE A 10 7.02 -9.93 16.20
N PRO A 11 7.24 -9.39 14.99
CA PRO A 11 8.18 -8.29 14.79
C PRO A 11 7.81 -7.09 15.65
N ALA A 12 8.81 -6.47 16.29
CA ALA A 12 8.59 -5.27 17.09
C ALA A 12 8.16 -4.10 16.18
N PRO A 13 7.12 -3.33 16.53
CA PRO A 13 6.63 -2.21 15.72
C PRO A 13 7.71 -1.19 15.37
N GLU A 14 8.63 -0.92 16.29
CA GLU A 14 9.75 0.02 16.09
C GLU A 14 10.68 -0.45 14.98
N ALA A 15 10.95 -1.75 14.90
CA ALA A 15 11.77 -2.33 13.84
C ALA A 15 11.07 -2.23 12.47
N VAL A 16 9.76 -2.47 12.43
CA VAL A 16 8.96 -2.30 11.21
C VAL A 16 8.95 -0.84 10.75
N GLN A 17 8.83 0.12 11.67
CA GLN A 17 8.90 1.55 11.35
C GLN A 17 10.26 1.96 10.77
N VAL A 18 11.37 1.40 11.26
CA VAL A 18 12.71 1.63 10.70
C VAL A 18 12.78 1.10 9.26
N LEU A 19 12.24 -0.09 9.00
CA LEU A 19 12.18 -0.64 7.64
C LEU A 19 11.32 0.24 6.72
N VAL A 20 10.11 0.63 7.14
CA VAL A 20 9.24 1.53 6.37
C VAL A 20 9.97 2.83 6.05
N SER A 21 10.66 3.42 7.02
CA SER A 21 11.46 4.65 6.80
C SER A 21 12.57 4.43 5.77
N SER A 22 13.21 3.24 5.80
CA SER A 22 14.27 2.84 4.86
C SER A 22 13.78 2.62 3.43
N LEU A 23 12.46 2.56 3.17
CA LEU A 23 11.95 2.60 1.80
C LEU A 23 12.26 3.96 1.13
N GLY A 24 12.47 5.02 1.92
CA GLY A 24 12.87 6.35 1.45
C GLY A 24 14.38 6.58 1.36
N ASP A 25 15.21 5.55 1.55
CA ASP A 25 16.67 5.66 1.51
C ASP A 25 17.19 6.04 0.10
N GLU A 26 18.32 6.76 0.02
CA GLU A 26 18.95 7.16 -1.25
C GLU A 26 19.50 5.95 -2.02
N SER A 27 19.97 4.92 -1.31
CA SER A 27 20.50 3.68 -1.90
C SER A 27 19.37 2.77 -2.38
N HIS A 28 19.39 2.46 -3.68
CA HIS A 28 18.46 1.49 -4.26
C HIS A 28 18.55 0.12 -3.58
N VAL A 29 19.74 -0.31 -3.16
CA VAL A 29 19.94 -1.60 -2.49
C VAL A 29 19.22 -1.62 -1.14
N VAL A 30 19.29 -0.52 -0.38
CA VAL A 30 18.61 -0.41 0.93
C VAL A 30 17.09 -0.40 0.74
N ARG A 31 16.57 0.34 -0.25
CA ARG A 31 15.14 0.35 -0.55
C ARG A 31 14.62 -1.04 -0.94
N ALA A 32 15.36 -1.76 -1.79
CA ALA A 32 14.99 -3.10 -2.23
C ALA A 32 15.02 -4.12 -1.07
N ALA A 33 16.06 -4.08 -0.25
CA ALA A 33 16.18 -4.94 0.92
C ALA A 33 15.07 -4.68 1.96
N SER A 34 14.77 -3.40 2.22
CA SER A 34 13.67 -3.01 3.10
C SER A 34 12.33 -3.51 2.57
N MET A 35 12.06 -3.32 1.28
CA MET A 35 10.83 -3.78 0.65
C MET A 35 10.67 -5.31 0.73
N ALA A 36 11.74 -6.07 0.50
CA ALA A 36 11.73 -7.52 0.66
C ALA A 36 11.40 -7.92 2.11
N ALA A 37 12.10 -7.34 3.09
CA ALA A 37 11.87 -7.62 4.50
C ALA A 37 10.43 -7.27 4.93
N LEU A 38 9.88 -6.15 4.46
CA LEU A 38 8.49 -5.77 4.76
C LEU A 38 7.47 -6.73 4.15
N ARG A 39 7.74 -7.30 2.97
CA ARG A 39 6.88 -8.34 2.37
C ARG A 39 6.93 -9.64 3.18
N ASP A 40 8.11 -10.04 3.64
CA ASP A 40 8.27 -11.22 4.49
C ASP A 40 7.52 -11.04 5.82
N ILE A 41 7.58 -9.84 6.41
CA ILE A 41 6.82 -9.51 7.61
C ILE A 41 5.32 -9.47 7.32
N ALA A 42 4.90 -8.90 6.19
CA ALA A 42 3.49 -8.82 5.80
C ALA A 42 2.85 -10.21 5.60
N ALA A 43 3.63 -11.23 5.23
CA ALA A 43 3.14 -12.61 5.16
C ALA A 43 2.79 -13.21 6.53
N ILE A 44 3.31 -12.64 7.63
CA ILE A 44 3.11 -13.11 9.00
C ILE A 44 2.18 -12.17 9.77
N ASN A 45 2.33 -10.86 9.59
CA ASN A 45 1.54 -9.83 10.27
C ASN A 45 1.28 -8.65 9.31
N PRO A 46 0.31 -8.78 8.39
CA PRO A 46 0.00 -7.74 7.41
C PRO A 46 -0.51 -6.45 8.06
N LEU A 47 -1.31 -6.55 9.13
CA LEU A 47 -1.87 -5.39 9.83
C LEU A 47 -0.78 -4.48 10.41
N LEU A 48 0.23 -5.06 11.06
CA LEU A 48 1.36 -4.28 11.60
C LEU A 48 2.09 -3.48 10.51
N VAL A 49 2.33 -4.09 9.35
CA VAL A 49 2.97 -3.43 8.21
C VAL A 49 2.09 -2.29 7.69
N LEU A 50 0.79 -2.53 7.55
CA LEU A 50 -0.16 -1.53 7.08
C LEU A 50 -0.27 -0.34 8.03
N GLU A 51 -0.32 -0.57 9.34
CA GLU A 51 -0.36 0.49 10.35
C GLU A 51 0.89 1.37 10.31
N CYS A 52 2.06 0.74 10.20
CA CYS A 52 3.34 1.44 10.10
C CYS A 52 3.45 2.24 8.80
N CYS A 53 3.04 1.68 7.66
CA CYS A 53 2.97 2.40 6.38
C CYS A 53 2.00 3.58 6.45
N CYS A 54 0.82 3.37 7.05
CA CYS A 54 -0.19 4.39 7.21
C CYS A 54 0.32 5.56 8.07
N ALA A 55 1.07 5.29 9.15
CA ALA A 55 1.66 6.33 9.99
C ALA A 55 2.61 7.26 9.21
N VAL A 56 3.46 6.69 8.35
CA VAL A 56 4.42 7.44 7.53
C VAL A 56 3.72 8.20 6.39
N SER A 57 2.69 7.62 5.78
CA SER A 57 1.96 8.22 4.67
C SER A 57 1.24 9.55 5.00
N ARG A 58 0.97 9.84 6.28
CA ARG A 58 0.32 11.10 6.72
C ARG A 58 1.10 12.36 6.33
N GLY A 59 2.37 12.23 5.96
CA GLY A 59 3.21 13.31 5.48
C GLY A 59 3.13 13.58 3.97
N GLY A 60 2.52 12.68 3.20
CA GLY A 60 2.47 12.70 1.73
C GLY A 60 3.83 12.64 1.03
N ARG A 61 3.83 12.69 -0.30
CA ARG A 61 5.04 12.61 -1.16
C ARG A 61 6.13 13.63 -0.83
N ARG A 62 5.76 14.81 -0.29
CA ARG A 62 6.74 15.85 0.12
C ARG A 62 7.61 15.43 1.31
N ARG A 63 7.11 14.51 2.15
CA ARG A 63 7.84 14.00 3.31
C ARG A 63 8.39 12.59 3.08
N PHE A 64 7.89 11.87 2.08
CA PHE A 64 8.33 10.52 1.78
C PHE A 64 8.75 10.37 0.31
N GLY A 65 10.06 10.27 0.07
CA GLY A 65 10.64 10.30 -1.28
C GLY A 65 10.26 9.12 -2.19
N ASN A 66 9.88 7.97 -1.61
CA ASN A 66 9.57 6.75 -2.35
C ASN A 66 8.14 6.24 -2.12
N MET A 67 7.14 7.04 -2.53
CA MET A 67 5.73 6.64 -2.44
C MET A 67 5.39 5.38 -3.24
N SER A 68 6.09 5.11 -4.35
CA SER A 68 5.89 3.88 -5.13
C SER A 68 6.20 2.64 -4.27
N GLY A 69 7.35 2.63 -3.60
CA GLY A 69 7.71 1.52 -2.71
C GLY A 69 6.76 1.36 -1.54
N LEU A 70 6.29 2.47 -0.95
CA LEU A 70 5.31 2.46 0.12
C LEU A 70 3.99 1.80 -0.32
N PHE A 71 3.43 2.24 -1.44
CA PHE A 71 2.19 1.66 -1.97
C PHE A 71 2.34 0.21 -2.41
N GLN A 72 3.50 -0.19 -2.95
CA GLN A 72 3.77 -1.60 -3.27
C GLN A 72 3.77 -2.50 -2.02
N VAL A 73 4.36 -2.03 -0.91
CA VAL A 73 4.32 -2.75 0.37
C VAL A 73 2.90 -2.83 0.91
N MET A 74 2.17 -1.71 0.90
CA MET A 74 0.77 -1.69 1.33
C MET A 74 -0.08 -2.65 0.50
N ALA A 75 0.06 -2.65 -0.83
CA ALA A 75 -0.69 -3.56 -1.70
C ALA A 75 -0.36 -5.03 -1.43
N SER A 76 0.91 -5.34 -1.15
CA SER A 76 1.33 -6.70 -0.79
C SER A 76 0.72 -7.13 0.55
N ALA A 77 0.71 -6.23 1.54
CA ALA A 77 0.14 -6.50 2.86
C ALA A 77 -1.38 -6.61 2.84
N VAL A 78 -2.09 -5.79 2.06
CA VAL A 78 -3.54 -5.93 1.89
C VAL A 78 -3.89 -7.31 1.31
N ARG A 79 -3.20 -7.77 0.26
CA ARG A 79 -3.44 -9.11 -0.33
C ARG A 79 -3.16 -10.26 0.65
N ALA A 80 -2.30 -10.04 1.63
CA ALA A 80 -1.98 -11.04 2.65
C ALA A 80 -2.99 -11.08 3.79
N LEU A 81 -3.96 -10.15 3.86
CA LEU A 81 -5.02 -10.18 4.87
C LEU A 81 -5.96 -11.35 4.66
N GLU A 82 -6.32 -12.03 5.75
CA GLU A 82 -7.46 -12.94 5.72
C GLU A 82 -8.77 -12.15 5.77
N LYS A 83 -9.86 -12.72 5.22
CA LYS A 83 -11.18 -12.06 5.18
C LYS A 83 -11.67 -11.56 6.55
N ARG A 84 -11.29 -12.24 7.64
CA ARG A 84 -11.66 -11.87 9.02
C ARG A 84 -10.91 -10.66 9.57
N ASP A 85 -9.73 -10.37 9.01
CA ASP A 85 -8.84 -9.30 9.46
C ASP A 85 -9.05 -8.00 8.67
N VAL A 86 -9.90 -8.05 7.63
CA VAL A 86 -10.24 -6.90 6.80
C VAL A 86 -11.18 -5.98 7.59
N ASP A 87 -10.68 -4.80 7.98
CA ASP A 87 -11.46 -3.74 8.60
C ASP A 87 -11.86 -2.67 7.55
N PRO A 88 -13.14 -2.53 7.17
CA PRO A 88 -13.55 -1.59 6.13
C PRO A 88 -13.20 -0.11 6.40
N PRO A 89 -13.38 0.44 7.61
CA PRO A 89 -12.92 1.79 7.95
C PRO A 89 -11.41 1.99 7.73
N PHE A 90 -10.58 1.01 8.11
CA PHE A 90 -9.15 1.08 7.85
C PHE A 90 -8.84 1.00 6.37
N MET A 91 -9.46 0.10 5.61
CA MET A 91 -9.29 0.01 4.15
C MET A 91 -9.71 1.31 3.45
N ALA A 92 -10.82 1.94 3.87
CA ALA A 92 -11.26 3.24 3.36
C ALA A 92 -10.20 4.32 3.58
N LYS A 93 -9.53 4.30 4.74
CA LYS A 93 -8.43 5.22 5.02
C LYS A 93 -7.25 5.00 4.08
N LEU A 94 -6.89 3.75 3.79
CA LEU A 94 -5.81 3.43 2.86
C LEU A 94 -6.15 3.86 1.43
N ALA A 95 -7.38 3.60 1.00
CA ALA A 95 -7.89 4.02 -0.31
C ALA A 95 -7.79 5.54 -0.49
N LYS A 96 -8.25 6.31 0.51
CA LYS A 96 -8.16 7.78 0.53
C LYS A 96 -6.73 8.30 0.45
N ILE A 97 -5.77 7.63 1.10
CA ILE A 97 -4.35 8.00 1.00
C ILE A 97 -3.87 7.82 -0.44
N ALA A 98 -4.18 6.68 -1.07
CA ALA A 98 -3.79 6.40 -2.45
C ALA A 98 -4.40 7.40 -3.43
N THR A 99 -5.71 7.65 -3.35
CA THR A 99 -6.42 8.57 -4.25
C THR A 99 -6.01 10.03 -4.04
N ALA A 100 -5.83 10.49 -2.80
CA ALA A 100 -5.36 11.84 -2.52
C ALA A 100 -3.98 12.12 -3.15
N GLU A 101 -3.06 11.15 -3.09
CA GLU A 101 -1.75 11.27 -3.73
C GLU A 101 -1.85 11.24 -5.26
N MET A 102 -2.74 10.40 -5.82
CA MET A 102 -3.00 10.36 -7.26
C MET A 102 -3.52 11.67 -7.83
N ILE A 103 -4.38 12.37 -7.09
CA ILE A 103 -5.05 13.60 -7.53
C ILE A 103 -4.19 14.84 -7.29
N SER A 104 -3.44 14.87 -6.19
CA SER A 104 -2.64 16.05 -5.81
C SER A 104 -1.35 16.20 -6.63
N SER A 105 -0.87 15.13 -7.27
CA SER A 105 0.35 15.17 -8.06
C SER A 105 0.15 15.82 -9.42
N LYS A 106 0.88 16.92 -9.67
CA LYS A 106 1.04 17.52 -11.00
C LYS A 106 2.07 16.79 -11.86
N GLU A 107 2.87 15.90 -11.26
CA GLU A 107 3.84 15.08 -11.96
C GLU A 107 3.22 13.74 -12.34
N LEU A 108 3.19 13.45 -13.63
CA LEU A 108 2.90 12.14 -14.17
C LEU A 108 4.16 11.28 -14.03
N SER A 109 4.21 10.43 -13.00
CA SER A 109 5.18 9.33 -12.96
C SER A 109 4.46 8.01 -12.87
N ALA A 110 4.71 7.17 -13.86
CA ALA A 110 3.98 5.92 -14.06
C ALA A 110 4.16 4.94 -12.90
N ASP A 111 5.31 4.94 -12.23
CA ASP A 111 5.63 3.91 -11.24
C ASP A 111 4.95 4.11 -9.90
N TRP A 112 4.80 5.35 -9.42
CA TRP A 112 4.05 5.60 -8.20
C TRP A 112 2.54 5.56 -8.47
N GLN A 113 2.06 6.01 -9.64
CA GLN A 113 0.66 5.89 -10.03
C GLN A 113 0.23 4.43 -10.16
N ARG A 114 1.05 3.60 -10.82
CA ARG A 114 0.81 2.15 -10.91
C ARG A 114 0.82 1.49 -9.54
N ALA A 115 1.70 1.91 -8.64
CA ALA A 115 1.72 1.38 -7.28
C ALA A 115 0.47 1.77 -6.47
N ALA A 116 0.03 3.03 -6.57
CA ALA A 116 -1.21 3.50 -5.94
C ALA A 116 -2.45 2.78 -6.49
N ALA A 117 -2.52 2.60 -7.81
CA ALA A 117 -3.53 1.79 -8.47
C ALA A 117 -3.52 0.34 -7.96
N GLY A 118 -2.33 -0.27 -7.86
CA GLY A 118 -2.16 -1.62 -7.33
C GLY A 118 -2.64 -1.79 -5.88
N LEU A 119 -2.52 -0.74 -5.05
CA LEU A 119 -3.10 -0.71 -3.71
C LEU A 119 -4.63 -0.68 -3.77
N LEU A 120 -5.23 0.17 -4.61
CA LEU A 120 -6.69 0.22 -4.77
C LEU A 120 -7.26 -1.11 -5.28
N VAL A 121 -6.61 -1.74 -6.27
CA VAL A 121 -6.99 -3.08 -6.76
C VAL A 121 -6.89 -4.12 -5.64
N SER A 122 -5.84 -4.09 -4.83
CA SER A 122 -5.72 -5.03 -3.70
C SER A 122 -6.83 -4.83 -2.66
N ILE A 123 -7.24 -3.58 -2.40
CA ILE A 123 -8.38 -3.29 -1.53
C ILE A 123 -9.67 -3.83 -2.16
N GLY A 124 -9.87 -3.62 -3.46
CA GLY A 124 -11.01 -4.13 -4.22
C GLY A 124 -11.17 -5.64 -4.16
N SER A 125 -10.05 -6.39 -4.08
CA SER A 125 -10.11 -7.86 -3.95
C SER A 125 -10.74 -8.35 -2.64
N HIS A 126 -10.79 -7.49 -1.62
CA HIS A 126 -11.49 -7.76 -0.36
C HIS A 126 -12.82 -6.99 -0.25
N LEU A 127 -12.85 -5.75 -0.73
CA LEU A 127 -13.95 -4.79 -0.61
C LEU A 127 -14.20 -4.10 -1.96
N PRO A 128 -14.82 -4.79 -2.93
CA PRO A 128 -15.00 -4.27 -4.28
C PRO A 128 -15.83 -2.98 -4.30
N ASP A 129 -16.92 -2.92 -3.53
CA ASP A 129 -17.80 -1.75 -3.45
C ASP A 129 -17.04 -0.51 -2.97
N LEU A 130 -16.19 -0.66 -1.96
CA LEU A 130 -15.40 0.43 -1.41
C LEU A 130 -14.42 1.00 -2.45
N MET A 131 -13.74 0.12 -3.19
CA MET A 131 -12.84 0.55 -4.26
C MET A 131 -13.62 1.27 -5.37
N MET A 132 -14.77 0.73 -5.79
CA MET A 132 -15.61 1.35 -6.82
C MET A 132 -16.08 2.73 -6.39
N GLU A 133 -16.62 2.87 -5.17
CA GLU A 133 -17.08 4.16 -4.62
C GLU A 133 -15.97 5.21 -4.61
N GLU A 134 -14.77 4.83 -4.17
CA GLU A 134 -13.62 5.75 -4.11
C GLU A 134 -13.17 6.18 -5.52
N ILE A 135 -13.17 5.28 -6.51
CA ILE A 135 -12.88 5.63 -7.90
C ILE A 135 -13.96 6.55 -8.48
N PHE A 136 -15.23 6.20 -8.29
CA PHE A 136 -16.37 6.97 -8.80
C PHE A 136 -16.43 8.37 -8.24
N LEU A 137 -15.99 8.58 -7.00
CA LEU A 137 -15.89 9.92 -6.39
C LEU A 137 -14.99 10.87 -7.21
N HIS A 138 -14.02 10.33 -7.94
CA HIS A 138 -12.99 11.09 -8.64
C HIS A 138 -13.09 11.08 -10.17
N LEU A 139 -14.06 10.36 -10.73
CA LEU A 139 -14.38 10.39 -12.16
C LEU A 139 -15.04 11.72 -12.63
N PRO A 140 -15.89 12.39 -11.83
CA PRO A 140 -16.50 13.65 -12.25
C PRO A 140 -15.49 14.80 -12.27
N GLY A 141 -15.42 15.51 -13.41
CA GLY A 141 -14.67 16.77 -13.54
C GLY A 141 -13.32 16.65 -14.26
N PRO A 142 -12.69 17.79 -14.61
CA PRO A 142 -11.40 17.80 -15.29
C PRO A 142 -10.27 17.46 -14.31
N ASN A 143 -10.01 16.17 -14.13
CA ASN A 143 -8.92 15.67 -13.31
C ASN A 143 -7.91 14.91 -14.19
N SER A 144 -6.63 15.26 -14.08
CA SER A 144 -5.52 14.56 -14.75
C SER A 144 -5.39 13.10 -14.34
N ALA A 145 -6.05 12.68 -13.24
CA ALA A 145 -6.10 11.31 -12.78
C ALA A 145 -7.10 10.41 -13.52
N LEU A 146 -7.97 10.96 -14.40
CA LEU A 146 -9.03 10.18 -15.08
C LEU A 146 -8.51 8.93 -15.82
N PRO A 147 -7.41 8.97 -16.61
CA PRO A 147 -6.88 7.78 -17.25
C PRO A 147 -6.44 6.70 -16.26
N ALA A 148 -5.87 7.12 -15.11
CA ALA A 148 -5.46 6.19 -14.07
C ALA A 148 -6.66 5.54 -13.37
N MET A 149 -7.75 6.30 -13.16
CA MET A 149 -9.00 5.78 -12.61
C MET A 149 -9.62 4.70 -13.49
N VAL A 150 -9.66 4.93 -14.81
CA VAL A 150 -10.14 3.92 -15.77
C VAL A 150 -9.22 2.70 -15.81
N GLN A 151 -7.91 2.90 -15.74
CA GLN A 151 -6.96 1.78 -15.71
C GLN A 151 -7.13 0.90 -14.46
N ILE A 152 -7.41 1.50 -13.29
CA ILE A 152 -7.67 0.73 -12.07
C ILE A 152 -8.86 -0.22 -12.26
N LEU A 153 -9.94 0.24 -12.89
CA LEU A 153 -11.11 -0.59 -13.18
C LEU A 153 -10.76 -1.75 -14.11
N ALA A 154 -9.94 -1.50 -15.14
CA ALA A 154 -9.48 -2.55 -16.06
C ALA A 154 -8.58 -3.58 -15.37
N ASP A 155 -7.64 -3.11 -14.54
CA ASP A 155 -6.73 -3.97 -13.78
C ASP A 155 -7.49 -4.81 -12.74
N PHE A 156 -8.49 -4.22 -12.08
CA PHE A 156 -9.36 -4.93 -11.14
C PHE A 156 -10.16 -6.04 -11.83
N ALA A 157 -10.83 -5.73 -12.94
CA ALA A 157 -11.58 -6.72 -13.71
C ALA A 157 -10.70 -7.87 -14.24
N SER A 158 -9.41 -7.60 -14.49
CA SER A 158 -8.45 -8.60 -14.95
C SER A 158 -7.87 -9.46 -13.83
N ALA A 159 -7.96 -9.02 -12.57
CA ALA A 159 -7.44 -9.74 -11.41
C ALA A 159 -8.38 -10.86 -10.91
N ASP A 160 -9.66 -10.82 -11.32
CA ASP A 160 -10.70 -11.81 -11.00
C ASP A 160 -10.83 -12.93 -12.06
N GLY A 161 -9.82 -13.10 -12.94
CA GLY A 161 -9.77 -14.09 -14.02
C GLY A 161 -9.01 -15.38 -13.68
#